data_AF-A0A341EDA7-F1
#
_entry.id   AF-A0A341EDA7-F1
#
_cell.length_a   1.000
_cell.length_b   1.000
_cell.length_c   1.000
_cell.angle_alpha   90.00
_cell.angle_beta   90.00
_cell.angle_gamma   90.00
#
_symmetry.space_group_name_H-M   'P 1'
#
loop_
_entity.id
_entity.type
_entity.pdbx_description
1 polymer ?
#
loop_
_entity_poly.entity_id
_entity_poly.type
_entity_poly.pdbx_seq_one_letter_code
_entity_poly.pdbx_strand_id
1 'polypeptide(L)'
;MCLENAMEHRLAVLGNVVSSGKVVTGQAAIDVDGPSSSEIDVAAPGSIAGTWEGEAICRAGDTFFGLQVEDVQSPRITGLLQVAGPDALVRGVSMLNVQMRSGSQQGEFEGAVEYRGAALKSFYVRRGDQVGTIIMSEEGLGCGSIELTRINAESLSRKPTAHARGGGSYYASQSPQEICDAITELPRTFEREFPDIPMRETATENLYPKLVLLYADDDWVPVFGAPFDAMPLNERRKIRTDAQQACYNDPFYSDDYYKFSVLDRGLAGNIERPLTSFGLPAIHIAIRQIRVTRHRLEQHVNEVLSSTEVADAAAKARTASAFIKNNDERLWPSEIEAKNKQLADHVAALALQNVEAELSRSDDTSNPAQQLAALSDMAKGEQEYHRYLDERNMADLEKRVTERQLQLARKVLSDDLLEIENLPQDRSGLISLEEKASELDATLSLLVGTVAEPFRARIETKRQSILDALFERTISALQAIEPGPAGLEFSLAWLEDFKALFTPYQNIIAFEKALNEFAEKRESLLEGSLKQFEVDVEQAATAGGEAEVNKVVARYLSWDGDEEIPVWLDYQLVAELYK
;
A
#
# COMPACT_ATOMS: atom_id res chain seq x y z
N MET A 1 23.33 22.03 -14.15
CA MET A 1 23.47 23.49 -14.41
C MET A 1 22.07 24.08 -14.31
N CYS A 2 21.63 24.86 -13.33
CA CYS A 2 22.18 25.53 -12.14
C CYS A 2 21.04 25.52 -11.09
N LEU A 3 21.23 25.21 -9.80
CA LEU A 3 21.89 25.97 -8.71
C LEU A 3 21.34 27.40 -8.48
N GLU A 4 20.61 27.51 -7.37
CA GLU A 4 20.75 28.48 -6.26
C GLU A 4 20.61 29.99 -6.48
N ASN A 5 19.74 30.61 -5.67
CA ASN A 5 20.05 31.69 -4.72
C ASN A 5 18.77 32.02 -3.91
N ALA A 6 18.70 31.78 -2.60
CA ALA A 6 19.39 32.42 -1.47
C ALA A 6 18.63 33.64 -0.91
N MET A 7 18.26 33.48 0.36
CA MET A 7 17.78 34.49 1.31
C MET A 7 18.80 35.62 1.49
N GLU A 8 18.33 36.81 1.90
CA GLU A 8 18.74 37.50 3.15
C GLU A 8 18.20 38.94 3.16
N HIS A 9 17.48 39.33 4.22
CA HIS A 9 17.97 40.37 5.12
C HIS A 9 17.04 40.52 6.34
N ARG A 10 17.66 40.33 7.51
CA ARG A 10 17.15 40.62 8.85
C ARG A 10 17.85 41.89 9.37
N LEU A 11 17.37 42.35 10.54
CA LEU A 11 17.94 43.36 11.46
C LEU A 11 17.56 44.81 11.14
N ALA A 12 17.25 45.69 12.09
CA ALA A 12 17.63 45.80 13.51
C ALA A 12 16.69 46.89 14.12
N VAL A 13 16.19 46.87 15.37
CA VAL A 13 16.84 47.04 16.70
C VAL A 13 16.11 48.16 17.48
N LEU A 14 15.62 47.77 18.65
CA LEU A 14 15.57 48.45 19.97
C LEU A 14 15.38 49.98 20.07
N GLY A 15 14.44 50.37 20.94
CA GLY A 15 14.38 51.70 21.55
C GLY A 15 13.44 51.75 22.75
N ASN A 16 14.01 51.52 23.94
CA ASN A 16 13.38 51.62 25.26
C ASN A 16 12.89 53.03 25.63
N VAL A 17 12.19 53.08 26.77
CA VAL A 17 12.24 54.11 27.84
C VAL A 17 10.94 54.91 28.06
N VAL A 18 10.11 54.36 28.95
CA VAL A 18 9.78 54.90 30.30
C VAL A 18 9.17 56.32 30.38
N SER A 19 8.08 56.36 31.14
CA SER A 19 7.81 57.28 32.26
C SER A 19 6.74 58.36 32.10
N SER A 20 5.71 58.15 32.91
CA SER A 20 5.11 59.10 33.87
C SER A 20 3.86 59.86 33.43
N GLY A 21 2.83 59.74 34.27
CA GLY A 21 1.57 60.46 34.17
C GLY A 21 0.67 60.15 35.36
N LYS A 22 0.90 60.86 36.46
CA LYS A 22 0.28 60.77 37.80
C LYS A 22 -1.26 60.92 37.84
N VAL A 23 -1.84 60.18 38.80
CA VAL A 23 -2.82 60.58 39.84
C VAL A 23 -4.23 60.99 39.38
N VAL A 24 -5.26 60.27 39.85
CA VAL A 24 -6.31 60.82 40.75
C VAL A 24 -6.83 59.70 41.69
N THR A 25 -6.98 60.10 42.94
CA THR A 25 -7.50 59.45 44.14
C THR A 25 -8.95 58.97 44.07
N GLY A 26 -9.27 57.88 44.76
CA GLY A 26 -10.65 57.47 45.04
C GLY A 26 -10.71 56.35 46.08
N GLN A 27 -10.80 56.72 47.34
CA GLN A 27 -10.93 55.82 48.49
C GLN A 27 -12.42 55.62 48.78
N ALA A 28 -12.91 54.39 48.71
CA ALA A 28 -14.16 53.99 49.34
C ALA A 28 -14.06 52.50 49.70
N ALA A 29 -14.01 52.24 51.01
CA ALA A 29 -14.36 50.95 51.58
C ALA A 29 -15.87 50.72 51.43
N ILE A 30 -16.30 49.47 51.29
CA ILE A 30 -17.32 48.82 52.13
C ILE A 30 -17.59 47.40 51.60
N ASP A 31 -17.58 46.49 52.56
CA ASP A 31 -18.21 45.19 52.75
C ASP A 31 -18.22 44.08 51.68
N VAL A 32 -17.79 42.95 52.24
CA VAL A 32 -17.99 41.56 51.87
C VAL A 32 -19.46 41.21 52.04
N ASP A 33 -20.09 40.78 50.96
CA ASP A 33 -21.17 39.79 50.99
C ASP A 33 -21.16 39.03 49.66
N GLY A 34 -20.81 37.75 49.73
CA GLY A 34 -20.99 36.82 48.61
C GLY A 34 -22.47 36.51 48.41
N PRO A 35 -22.85 36.08 47.20
CA PRO A 35 -23.62 34.85 47.17
C PRO A 35 -23.29 33.91 46.00
N SER A 36 -23.46 32.63 46.34
CA SER A 36 -24.05 31.54 45.56
C SER A 36 -23.49 31.19 44.18
N SER A 37 -22.91 29.99 44.14
CA SER A 37 -22.98 28.98 43.07
C SER A 37 -23.88 29.32 41.87
N SER A 38 -23.26 29.47 40.70
CA SER A 38 -23.95 29.40 39.41
C SER A 38 -24.39 27.97 39.12
N GLU A 39 -25.70 27.73 39.20
CA GLU A 39 -26.35 26.59 38.55
C GLU A 39 -26.06 26.65 37.04
N ILE A 40 -25.74 25.50 36.45
CA ILE A 40 -25.70 25.32 35.00
C ILE A 40 -27.16 25.29 34.54
N ASP A 41 -27.61 26.34 33.86
CA ASP A 41 -28.92 26.39 33.22
C ASP A 41 -28.97 25.34 32.09
N VAL A 42 -29.50 24.16 32.41
CA VAL A 42 -29.97 23.22 31.39
C VAL A 42 -31.17 23.87 30.74
N ALA A 43 -31.02 24.28 29.47
CA ALA A 43 -32.07 24.94 28.71
C ALA A 43 -33.41 24.19 28.87
N ALA A 44 -34.43 24.88 29.41
CA ALA A 44 -35.72 24.28 29.70
C ALA A 44 -36.30 23.54 28.46
N PRO A 45 -36.98 22.39 28.64
CA PRO A 45 -37.63 21.68 27.55
C PRO A 45 -38.50 22.62 26.71
N GLY A 46 -38.12 22.79 25.44
CA GLY A 46 -38.78 23.72 24.51
C GLY A 46 -38.12 25.10 24.36
N SER A 47 -36.95 25.34 24.94
CA SER A 47 -36.09 26.49 24.61
C SER A 47 -35.50 26.36 23.21
N ILE A 48 -35.46 27.48 22.48
CA ILE A 48 -34.82 27.59 21.16
C ILE A 48 -33.33 27.99 21.25
N ALA A 49 -32.83 28.30 22.45
CA ALA A 49 -31.41 28.58 22.67
C ALA A 49 -30.56 27.35 22.32
N GLY A 50 -29.39 27.58 21.72
CA GLY A 50 -28.47 26.51 21.32
C GLY A 50 -28.16 26.52 19.83
N THR A 51 -27.47 25.47 19.37
CA THR A 51 -26.91 25.38 18.03
C THR A 51 -27.82 24.58 17.10
N TRP A 52 -28.03 25.11 15.91
CA TRP A 52 -28.89 24.58 14.86
C TRP A 52 -28.11 24.48 13.56
N GLU A 53 -28.36 23.42 12.80
CA GLU A 53 -27.63 23.14 11.57
C GLU A 53 -28.54 22.61 10.48
N GLY A 54 -28.30 23.05 9.25
CA GLY A 54 -28.96 22.51 8.09
C GLY A 54 -28.11 22.62 6.85
N GLU A 55 -28.30 21.67 5.95
CA GLU A 55 -27.72 21.68 4.62
C GLU A 55 -28.83 22.04 3.64
N ALA A 56 -28.55 22.95 2.72
CA ALA A 56 -29.45 23.23 1.63
C ALA A 56 -28.71 23.09 0.30
N ILE A 57 -29.33 22.32 -0.59
CA ILE A 57 -28.90 22.20 -1.98
C ILE A 57 -29.41 23.44 -2.70
N CYS A 58 -28.51 24.38 -2.94
CA CYS A 58 -28.80 25.63 -3.62
C CYS A 58 -28.34 25.55 -5.09
N ARG A 59 -28.82 26.45 -5.96
CA ARG A 59 -28.37 26.50 -7.37
C ARG A 59 -26.85 26.73 -7.51
N ALA A 60 -26.20 27.26 -6.47
CA ALA A 60 -24.76 27.53 -6.41
C ALA A 60 -23.92 26.39 -5.80
N GLY A 61 -24.52 25.22 -5.56
CA GLY A 61 -23.90 24.08 -4.87
C GLY A 61 -24.38 23.92 -3.43
N ASP A 62 -23.90 22.87 -2.76
CA ASP A 62 -24.25 22.56 -1.37
C ASP A 62 -23.81 23.70 -0.46
N THR A 63 -24.75 24.27 0.28
CA THR A 63 -24.52 25.40 1.18
C THR A 63 -24.86 24.97 2.60
N PHE A 64 -23.91 25.17 3.50
CA PHE A 64 -24.08 24.83 4.91
C PHE A 64 -24.54 26.05 5.68
N PHE A 65 -25.58 25.86 6.48
CA PHE A 65 -26.11 26.87 7.38
C PHE A 65 -25.85 26.45 8.82
N GLY A 66 -25.31 27.37 9.60
CA GLY A 66 -25.17 27.25 11.05
C GLY A 66 -25.91 28.40 11.71
N LEU A 67 -26.74 28.11 12.70
CA LEU A 67 -27.36 29.12 13.53
C LEU A 67 -27.05 28.82 14.99
N GLN A 68 -26.30 29.72 15.63
CA GLN A 68 -26.11 29.70 17.07
C GLN A 68 -27.06 30.72 17.70
N VAL A 69 -28.04 30.25 18.48
CA VAL A 69 -28.91 31.14 19.25
C VAL A 69 -28.24 31.40 20.60
N GLU A 70 -27.71 32.61 20.79
CA GLU A 70 -26.91 33.01 21.95
C GLU A 70 -27.78 33.49 23.12
N ASP A 71 -28.87 34.20 22.84
CA ASP A 71 -29.76 34.74 23.86
C ASP A 71 -31.23 34.72 23.40
N VAL A 72 -32.13 34.43 24.33
CA VAL A 72 -33.58 34.38 24.12
C VAL A 72 -34.24 35.24 25.19
N GLN A 73 -34.36 36.53 24.94
CA GLN A 73 -35.05 37.48 25.83
C GLN A 73 -36.43 37.77 25.27
N SER A 74 -37.49 37.08 25.71
CA SER A 74 -38.85 37.30 25.21
C SER A 74 -39.19 38.81 25.09
N PRO A 75 -39.49 39.34 23.88
CA PRO A 75 -39.78 38.66 22.61
C PRO A 75 -38.61 38.58 21.60
N ARG A 76 -37.38 38.90 21.97
CA ARG A 76 -36.20 38.91 21.10
C ARG A 76 -35.35 37.63 21.18
N ILE A 77 -34.84 37.22 20.02
CA ILE A 77 -33.81 36.19 19.89
C ILE A 77 -32.60 36.83 19.25
N THR A 78 -31.45 36.67 19.88
CA THR A 78 -30.17 37.06 19.32
C THR A 78 -29.41 35.80 18.96
N GLY A 79 -28.96 35.71 17.72
CA GLY A 79 -28.17 34.57 17.27
C GLY A 79 -27.21 34.92 16.15
N LEU A 80 -26.22 34.07 15.94
CA LEU A 80 -25.27 34.18 14.87
C LEU A 80 -25.68 33.24 13.74
N LEU A 81 -26.12 33.79 12.60
CA LEU A 81 -26.32 33.02 11.38
C LEU A 81 -25.03 33.02 10.56
N GLN A 82 -24.60 31.83 10.18
CA GLN A 82 -23.43 31.59 9.38
C GLN A 82 -23.84 30.86 8.11
N VAL A 83 -23.36 31.35 6.97
CA VAL A 83 -23.55 30.75 5.65
C VAL A 83 -22.19 30.39 5.08
N ALA A 84 -21.95 29.11 4.88
CA ALA A 84 -20.72 28.59 4.28
C ALA A 84 -21.03 27.97 2.91
N GLY A 85 -20.22 28.31 1.91
CA GLY A 85 -20.31 27.69 0.59
C GLY A 85 -19.71 26.29 0.55
N PRO A 86 -19.81 25.61 -0.60
CA PRO A 86 -19.26 24.26 -0.80
C PRO A 86 -17.72 24.21 -0.68
N ASP A 87 -17.06 25.37 -0.79
CA ASP A 87 -15.63 25.58 -0.63
C ASP A 87 -15.20 25.88 0.82
N ALA A 88 -16.08 25.70 1.80
CA ALA A 88 -15.83 25.97 3.23
C ALA A 88 -15.48 27.43 3.58
N LEU A 89 -15.44 28.33 2.58
CA LEU A 89 -15.34 29.75 2.81
C LEU A 89 -16.67 30.24 3.38
N VAL A 90 -16.58 30.82 4.58
CA VAL A 90 -17.70 31.53 5.19
C VAL A 90 -18.03 32.70 4.29
N ARG A 91 -19.17 32.61 3.62
CA ARG A 91 -19.55 33.62 2.65
C ARG A 91 -20.26 34.78 3.33
N GLY A 92 -20.84 34.55 4.50
CA GLY A 92 -21.44 35.59 5.33
C GLY A 92 -21.63 35.14 6.78
N VAL A 93 -21.43 36.07 7.71
CA VAL A 93 -21.86 35.96 9.09
C VAL A 93 -22.77 37.15 9.37
N SER A 94 -23.94 36.88 9.94
CA SER A 94 -24.88 37.92 10.30
C SER A 94 -25.37 37.72 11.73
N MET A 95 -25.39 38.81 12.48
CA MET A 95 -26.13 38.88 13.73
C MET A 95 -27.62 38.90 13.40
N LEU A 96 -28.31 37.85 13.81
CA LEU A 96 -29.76 37.79 13.79
C LEU A 96 -30.30 38.46 15.04
N ASN A 97 -31.11 39.48 14.83
CA ASN A 97 -32.05 39.96 15.83
C ASN A 97 -33.44 39.61 15.32
N VAL A 98 -34.09 38.68 16.01
CA VAL A 98 -35.44 38.27 15.67
C VAL A 98 -36.39 38.79 16.71
N GLN A 99 -37.51 39.36 16.28
CA GLN A 99 -38.66 39.55 17.15
C GLN A 99 -39.68 38.42 16.94
N MET A 100 -39.88 37.62 17.99
CA MET A 100 -40.93 36.63 18.06
C MET A 100 -42.28 37.34 18.18
N ARG A 101 -43.24 36.97 17.34
CA ARG A 101 -44.62 37.45 17.50
C ARG A 101 -45.23 36.74 18.72
N SER A 102 -45.66 37.54 19.71
CA SER A 102 -46.25 37.06 20.96
C SER A 102 -47.31 35.99 20.72
N GLY A 103 -47.13 34.81 21.33
CA GLY A 103 -48.07 33.67 21.22
C GLY A 103 -47.97 32.85 19.94
N SER A 104 -47.02 33.12 19.04
CA SER A 104 -46.85 32.36 17.79
C SER A 104 -45.51 31.61 17.73
N GLN A 105 -45.46 30.53 16.93
CA GLN A 105 -44.22 29.83 16.57
C GLN A 105 -43.51 30.48 15.35
N GLN A 106 -43.85 31.74 15.05
CA GLN A 106 -43.36 32.48 13.89
C GLN A 106 -42.55 33.69 14.39
N GLY A 107 -41.33 33.80 13.88
CA GLY A 107 -40.46 34.94 14.10
C GLY A 107 -40.30 35.74 12.82
N GLU A 108 -40.32 37.06 12.94
CA GLU A 108 -39.90 37.94 11.84
C GLU A 108 -38.55 38.57 12.21
N PHE A 109 -37.65 38.62 11.23
CA PHE A 109 -36.34 39.25 11.41
C PHE A 109 -36.53 40.77 11.56
N GLU A 110 -35.98 41.37 12.61
CA GLU A 110 -35.84 42.83 12.71
C GLU A 110 -34.67 43.27 11.81
N GLY A 111 -34.90 43.23 10.50
CA GLY A 111 -33.93 43.59 9.46
C GLY A 111 -33.75 42.51 8.39
N ALA A 112 -33.54 42.92 7.14
CA ALA A 112 -33.12 42.00 6.09
C ALA A 112 -31.66 41.61 6.34
N VAL A 113 -31.40 40.32 6.56
CA VAL A 113 -30.04 39.81 6.42
C VAL A 113 -29.74 39.78 4.93
N GLU A 114 -29.08 40.81 4.43
CA GLU A 114 -28.68 40.87 3.03
C GLU A 114 -27.41 40.05 2.81
N TYR A 115 -27.54 38.96 2.07
CA TYR A 115 -26.42 38.17 1.57
C TYR A 115 -26.43 38.23 0.04
N ARG A 116 -25.45 38.94 -0.56
CA ARG A 116 -25.36 39.13 -2.02
C ARG A 116 -26.68 39.58 -2.70
N GLY A 117 -27.46 40.42 -2.03
CA GLY A 117 -28.75 40.90 -2.53
C GLY A 117 -29.94 39.96 -2.29
N ALA A 118 -29.72 38.82 -1.63
CA ALA A 118 -30.78 37.98 -1.12
C ALA A 118 -31.18 38.41 0.30
N ALA A 119 -32.48 38.56 0.54
CA ALA A 119 -33.01 38.93 1.85
C ALA A 119 -33.70 37.73 2.50
N LEU A 120 -33.26 37.39 3.71
CA LEU A 120 -33.97 36.46 4.58
C LEU A 120 -35.17 37.17 5.21
N LYS A 121 -36.39 36.73 4.87
CA LYS A 121 -37.63 37.46 5.22
C LYS A 121 -38.36 36.92 6.44
N SER A 122 -38.34 35.62 6.67
CA SER A 122 -39.10 34.99 7.76
C SER A 122 -38.51 33.64 8.13
N PHE A 123 -38.75 33.22 9.36
CA PHE A 123 -38.61 31.81 9.72
C PHE A 123 -39.76 31.28 10.56
N TYR A 124 -39.92 29.97 10.47
CA TYR A 124 -40.92 29.21 11.21
C TYR A 124 -40.19 28.21 12.08
N VAL A 125 -40.55 28.14 13.37
CA VAL A 125 -40.06 27.08 14.28
C VAL A 125 -41.15 26.03 14.36
N ARG A 126 -40.97 24.87 13.72
CA ARG A 126 -41.93 23.77 13.87
C ARG A 126 -41.62 22.98 15.15
N ARG A 127 -42.49 23.04 16.16
CA ARG A 127 -42.33 22.25 17.40
C ARG A 127 -42.83 20.81 17.18
N GLY A 128 -41.93 19.90 16.85
CA GLY A 128 -42.13 18.45 16.99
C GLY A 128 -41.34 17.91 18.19
N ASP A 129 -41.60 16.68 18.61
CA ASP A 129 -41.13 16.07 19.87
C ASP A 129 -39.59 15.94 20.05
N GLN A 130 -38.76 16.52 19.19
CA GLN A 130 -37.33 16.77 19.44
C GLN A 130 -36.60 17.56 18.35
N VAL A 131 -37.28 17.93 17.25
CA VAL A 131 -36.70 18.69 16.14
C VAL A 131 -37.46 20.00 16.00
N GLY A 132 -36.81 21.12 16.34
CA GLY A 132 -37.21 22.41 15.80
C GLY A 132 -36.69 22.50 14.37
N THR A 133 -37.58 22.60 13.40
CA THR A 133 -37.18 22.94 12.03
C THR A 133 -37.24 24.46 11.91
N ILE A 134 -36.15 25.11 11.49
CA ILE A 134 -36.17 26.52 11.08
C ILE A 134 -36.25 26.54 9.56
N ILE A 135 -37.39 26.97 9.02
CA ILE A 135 -37.59 27.14 7.56
C ILE A 135 -37.29 28.58 7.19
N MET A 136 -36.23 28.79 6.42
CA MET A 136 -35.90 30.11 5.87
C MET A 136 -36.35 30.18 4.41
N SER A 137 -37.17 31.18 4.06
CA SER A 137 -37.53 31.49 2.67
C SER A 137 -36.58 32.55 2.13
N GLU A 138 -35.94 32.26 1.00
CA GLU A 138 -34.94 33.13 0.40
C GLU A 138 -35.29 33.49 -1.05
N GLU A 139 -35.29 34.78 -1.39
CA GLU A 139 -35.31 35.26 -2.77
C GLU A 139 -33.88 35.61 -3.17
N GLY A 140 -33.21 34.78 -3.99
CA GLY A 140 -31.89 35.13 -4.54
C GLY A 140 -30.95 33.97 -4.87
N LEU A 141 -30.65 33.07 -3.91
CA LEU A 141 -29.71 31.95 -4.09
C LEU A 141 -30.33 30.69 -4.72
N GLY A 142 -31.66 30.68 -4.91
CA GLY A 142 -32.38 29.55 -5.49
C GLY A 142 -32.54 28.35 -4.56
N CYS A 143 -32.33 28.53 -3.25
CA CYS A 143 -32.64 27.54 -2.23
C CYS A 143 -34.14 27.68 -1.89
N GLY A 144 -34.98 26.70 -2.22
CA GLY A 144 -36.45 26.81 -2.05
C GLY A 144 -36.88 26.94 -0.57
N SER A 145 -36.17 26.25 0.31
CA SER A 145 -36.31 26.31 1.77
C SER A 145 -35.07 25.70 2.41
N ILE A 146 -34.58 26.28 3.50
CA ILE A 146 -33.50 25.70 4.31
C ILE A 146 -34.14 25.09 5.55
N GLU A 147 -33.82 23.85 5.90
CA GLU A 147 -34.27 23.19 7.13
C GLU A 147 -33.09 23.07 8.09
N LEU A 148 -33.11 23.83 9.19
CA LEU A 148 -32.14 23.68 10.28
C LEU A 148 -32.71 22.75 11.35
N THR A 149 -31.94 21.73 11.73
CA THR A 149 -32.22 20.78 12.81
C THR A 149 -31.37 21.15 14.03
N ARG A 150 -31.92 21.06 15.25
CA ARG A 150 -31.16 21.29 16.47
C ARG A 150 -30.06 20.24 16.60
N ILE A 151 -28.83 20.66 16.83
CA ILE A 151 -27.80 19.73 17.26
C ILE A 151 -28.08 19.40 18.73
N ASN A 152 -28.35 18.13 19.02
CA ASN A 152 -28.30 17.71 20.42
C ASN A 152 -26.81 17.58 20.79
N ALA A 153 -26.33 18.33 21.79
CA ALA A 153 -24.92 18.31 22.19
C ALA A 153 -24.43 16.87 22.49
N GLU A 154 -25.32 16.01 22.97
CA GLU A 154 -25.08 14.58 23.21
C GLU A 154 -24.90 13.74 21.92
N SER A 155 -25.48 14.16 20.79
CA SER A 155 -25.40 13.42 19.52
C SER A 155 -24.09 13.63 18.75
N LEU A 156 -23.39 14.73 19.02
CA LEU A 156 -22.04 15.02 18.51
C LEU A 156 -20.94 14.85 19.56
N SER A 157 -21.28 14.72 20.85
CA SER A 157 -20.34 14.27 21.86
C SER A 157 -20.02 12.80 21.63
N ARG A 158 -19.11 12.51 20.69
CA ARG A 158 -18.31 11.30 20.82
C ARG A 158 -17.70 11.34 22.21
N LYS A 159 -17.84 10.24 22.94
CA LYS A 159 -17.12 10.04 24.20
C LYS A 159 -15.66 10.41 23.95
N PRO A 160 -15.03 11.25 24.81
CA PRO A 160 -13.62 11.56 24.66
C PRO A 160 -12.85 10.25 24.50
N THR A 161 -12.14 10.14 23.39
CA THR A 161 -11.27 8.99 23.14
C THR A 161 -10.27 8.93 24.28
N ALA A 162 -10.27 7.83 25.03
CA ALA A 162 -9.65 7.75 26.35
C ALA A 162 -8.12 7.80 26.30
N HIS A 163 -7.54 8.97 26.05
CA HIS A 163 -6.10 9.23 26.10
C HIS A 163 -5.82 10.52 26.89
N ALA A 164 -6.21 10.56 28.17
CA ALA A 164 -5.63 11.52 29.10
C ALA A 164 -4.20 11.06 29.44
N ARG A 165 -3.20 11.58 28.71
CA ARG A 165 -1.79 11.42 29.07
C ARG A 165 -1.32 12.66 29.83
N GLY A 166 -1.15 12.51 31.15
CA GLY A 166 -0.05 13.12 31.89
C GLY A 166 -0.21 14.50 32.54
N GLY A 167 -1.15 15.35 32.14
CA GLY A 167 -1.42 16.64 32.82
C GLY A 167 -2.78 16.63 33.52
N GLY A 168 -2.88 17.18 34.73
CA GLY A 168 -4.19 17.48 35.31
C GLY A 168 -4.98 18.44 34.41
N SER A 169 -6.31 18.40 34.44
CA SER A 169 -7.11 19.42 33.75
C SER A 169 -6.94 20.78 34.43
N TYR A 170 -6.99 21.89 33.69
CA TYR A 170 -6.94 23.26 34.19
C TYR A 170 -7.89 23.51 35.39
N TYR A 171 -9.10 22.94 35.39
CA TYR A 171 -10.06 23.10 36.50
C TYR A 171 -9.77 22.24 37.73
N ALA A 172 -8.91 21.22 37.59
CA ALA A 172 -8.46 20.38 38.68
C ALA A 172 -7.15 20.89 39.32
N SER A 173 -6.48 21.84 38.67
CA SER A 173 -5.21 22.42 39.13
C SER A 173 -5.40 23.20 40.43
N GLN A 174 -4.58 22.90 41.43
CA GLN A 174 -4.57 23.52 42.76
C GLN A 174 -3.42 24.53 42.93
N SER A 175 -2.46 24.54 42.00
CA SER A 175 -1.30 25.44 42.02
C SER A 175 -1.09 26.16 40.67
N PRO A 176 -0.41 27.33 40.67
CA PRO A 176 -0.01 28.01 39.43
C PRO A 176 0.81 27.12 38.49
N GLN A 177 1.68 26.26 39.03
CA GLN A 177 2.47 25.32 38.23
C GLN A 177 1.58 24.29 37.51
N GLU A 178 0.62 23.70 38.21
CA GLU A 178 -0.33 22.75 37.61
C GLU A 178 -1.24 23.42 36.55
N ILE A 179 -1.55 24.71 36.71
CA ILE A 179 -2.24 25.49 35.67
C ILE A 179 -1.34 25.62 34.43
N CYS A 180 -0.06 25.93 34.61
CA CYS A 180 0.88 26.05 33.51
C CYS A 180 1.17 24.73 32.81
N ASP A 181 1.33 23.63 33.55
CA ASP A 181 1.48 22.30 32.97
C ASP A 181 0.27 21.91 32.11
N ALA A 182 -0.95 22.14 32.60
CA ALA A 182 -2.18 21.85 31.85
C ALA A 182 -2.26 22.65 30.55
N ILE A 183 -2.02 23.96 30.63
CA ILE A 183 -2.19 24.89 29.50
C ILE A 183 -1.09 24.70 28.45
N THR A 184 0.14 24.39 28.88
CA THR A 184 1.28 24.20 27.99
C THR A 184 1.29 22.85 27.28
N GLU A 185 0.40 21.91 27.64
CA GLU A 185 0.25 20.66 26.89
C GLU A 185 -0.24 20.88 25.46
N LEU A 186 -1.11 21.89 25.22
CA LEU A 186 -1.59 22.19 23.87
C LEU A 186 -0.46 22.57 22.88
N PRO A 187 0.39 23.57 23.15
CA PRO A 187 1.52 23.87 22.27
C PRO A 187 2.52 22.71 22.18
N ARG A 188 2.72 21.92 23.24
CA ARG A 188 3.57 20.71 23.19
C ARG A 188 3.00 19.64 22.26
N THR A 189 1.69 19.43 22.26
CA THR A 189 1.01 18.54 21.31
C THR A 189 1.22 19.02 19.88
N PHE A 190 1.08 20.32 19.61
CA PHE A 190 1.36 20.87 18.29
C PHE A 190 2.81 20.62 17.84
N GLU A 191 3.80 20.89 18.69
CA GLU A 191 5.21 20.68 18.36
C GLU A 191 5.55 19.20 18.13
N ARG A 192 4.84 18.29 18.81
CA ARG A 192 4.98 16.84 18.61
C ARG A 192 4.42 16.38 17.27
N GLU A 193 3.26 16.91 16.87
CA GLU A 193 2.58 16.60 15.63
C GLU A 193 3.22 17.30 14.42
N PHE A 194 3.83 18.48 14.63
CA PHE A 194 4.46 19.30 13.60
C PHE A 194 5.88 19.74 14.01
N PRO A 195 6.84 18.80 14.12
CA PRO A 195 8.19 19.11 14.60
C PRO A 195 8.95 20.09 13.70
N ASP A 196 8.59 20.14 12.41
CA ASP A 196 9.21 21.03 11.42
C ASP A 196 8.61 22.45 11.39
N ILE A 197 7.57 22.70 12.19
CA ILE A 197 6.87 23.99 12.24
C ILE A 197 7.10 24.65 13.61
N PRO A 198 8.21 25.38 13.80
CA PRO A 198 8.49 26.05 15.06
C PRO A 198 7.43 27.14 15.33
N MET A 199 6.59 26.96 16.35
CA MET A 199 5.49 27.88 16.67
C MET A 199 5.95 29.33 16.91
N ARG A 200 7.16 29.52 17.46
CA ARG A 200 7.70 30.85 17.80
C ARG A 200 8.22 31.62 16.59
N GLU A 201 8.71 30.91 15.59
CA GLU A 201 9.39 31.50 14.43
C GLU A 201 8.47 31.58 13.20
N THR A 202 7.41 30.78 13.19
CA THR A 202 6.44 30.74 12.10
C THR A 202 5.44 31.89 12.24
N ALA A 203 5.24 32.63 11.15
CA ALA A 203 4.22 33.68 11.11
C ALA A 203 2.85 33.09 11.45
N THR A 204 2.07 33.78 12.28
CA THR A 204 0.83 33.23 12.84
C THR A 204 -0.17 32.80 11.75
N GLU A 205 -0.19 33.53 10.63
CA GLU A 205 -1.00 33.24 9.45
C GLU A 205 -0.76 31.83 8.86
N ASN A 206 0.49 31.36 8.91
CA ASN A 206 0.88 30.04 8.42
C ASN A 206 0.64 28.94 9.46
N LEU A 207 0.54 29.30 10.75
CA LEU A 207 0.24 28.36 11.83
C LEU A 207 -1.27 28.05 11.91
N TYR A 208 -2.12 29.03 11.61
CA TYR A 208 -3.57 28.93 11.87
C TYR A 208 -4.26 27.70 11.30
N PRO A 209 -4.02 27.28 10.04
CA PRO A 209 -4.68 26.10 9.48
C PRO A 209 -4.43 24.83 10.31
N LYS A 210 -3.29 24.76 11.00
CA LYS A 210 -2.91 23.62 11.84
C LYS A 210 -3.23 23.82 13.32
N LEU A 211 -3.08 25.04 13.85
CA LEU A 211 -3.38 25.33 15.27
C LEU A 211 -4.84 25.10 15.62
N VAL A 212 -5.73 25.23 14.65
CA VAL A 212 -7.16 25.06 14.90
C VAL A 212 -7.54 23.63 15.34
N LEU A 213 -6.68 22.65 15.04
CA LEU A 213 -6.82 21.27 15.53
C LEU A 213 -6.77 21.18 17.06
N LEU A 214 -6.01 22.05 17.74
CA LEU A 214 -5.93 22.08 19.21
C LEU A 214 -7.24 22.49 19.89
N TYR A 215 -8.17 23.10 19.15
CA TYR A 215 -9.49 23.45 19.65
C TYR A 215 -10.52 22.33 19.45
N ALA A 216 -10.16 21.26 18.75
CA ALA A 216 -10.99 20.08 18.63
C ALA A 216 -11.14 19.39 20.00
N ASP A 217 -12.27 18.70 20.19
CA ASP A 217 -12.64 18.18 21.51
C ASP A 217 -11.60 17.23 22.10
N ASP A 218 -10.97 16.40 21.27
CA ASP A 218 -9.98 15.40 21.69
C ASP A 218 -8.75 16.02 22.36
N ASP A 219 -8.41 17.27 22.02
CA ASP A 219 -7.25 17.98 22.53
C ASP A 219 -7.64 19.05 23.56
N TRP A 220 -8.76 19.73 23.32
CA TRP A 220 -9.24 20.83 24.15
C TRP A 220 -9.91 20.37 25.45
N VAL A 221 -10.81 19.38 25.36
CA VAL A 221 -11.61 18.92 26.51
C VAL A 221 -10.75 18.27 27.60
N PRO A 222 -9.70 17.49 27.32
CA PRO A 222 -8.82 16.98 28.37
C PRO A 222 -8.17 18.08 29.21
N VAL A 223 -7.86 19.23 28.60
CA VAL A 223 -7.24 20.36 29.28
C VAL A 223 -8.28 21.19 30.03
N PHE A 224 -9.41 21.51 29.41
CA PHE A 224 -10.37 22.48 29.95
C PHE A 224 -11.73 21.90 30.36
N GLY A 225 -11.93 20.59 30.32
CA GLY A 225 -13.14 19.92 30.80
C GLY A 225 -14.44 20.19 30.01
N ALA A 226 -14.45 21.13 29.07
CA ALA A 226 -15.62 21.46 28.24
C ALA A 226 -15.19 21.80 26.80
N PRO A 227 -16.01 21.45 25.78
CA PRO A 227 -15.74 21.82 24.39
C PRO A 227 -15.56 23.32 24.22
N PHE A 228 -14.64 23.72 23.33
CA PHE A 228 -14.33 25.14 23.15
C PHE A 228 -15.56 25.96 22.78
N ASP A 229 -16.40 25.45 21.86
CA ASP A 229 -17.60 26.12 21.36
C ASP A 229 -18.75 26.19 22.38
N ALA A 230 -18.82 25.22 23.30
CA ALA A 230 -19.76 25.20 24.42
C ALA A 230 -19.32 26.10 25.59
N MET A 231 -18.05 26.48 25.65
CA MET A 231 -17.49 27.30 26.73
C MET A 231 -17.94 28.78 26.64
N PRO A 232 -18.55 29.36 27.68
CA PRO A 232 -18.90 30.78 27.73
C PRO A 232 -17.69 31.74 27.53
N LEU A 233 -17.93 32.91 26.95
CA LEU A 233 -16.85 33.88 26.64
C LEU A 233 -16.14 34.40 27.89
N ASN A 234 -16.85 34.59 29.01
CA ASN A 234 -16.26 34.98 30.30
C ASN A 234 -15.29 33.91 30.81
N GLU A 235 -15.62 32.64 30.62
CA GLU A 235 -14.78 31.51 31.01
C GLU A 235 -13.52 31.41 30.14
N ARG A 236 -13.65 31.58 28.82
CA ARG A 236 -12.50 31.70 27.90
C ARG A 236 -11.56 32.85 28.29
N ARG A 237 -12.12 34.01 28.65
CA ARG A 237 -11.34 35.18 29.13
C ARG A 237 -10.68 34.93 30.48
N LYS A 238 -11.30 34.14 31.35
CA LYS A 238 -10.72 33.71 32.63
C LYS A 238 -9.49 32.83 32.38
N ILE A 239 -9.60 31.79 31.56
CA ILE A 239 -8.46 30.90 31.20
C ILE A 239 -7.26 31.73 30.72
N ARG A 240 -7.50 32.68 29.81
CA ARG A 240 -6.49 33.62 29.34
C ARG A 240 -5.81 34.38 30.49
N THR A 241 -6.62 34.96 31.38
CA THR A 241 -6.13 35.80 32.48
C THR A 241 -5.31 34.96 33.46
N ASP A 242 -5.78 33.77 33.80
CA ASP A 242 -5.12 32.84 34.71
C ASP A 242 -3.80 32.33 34.09
N ALA A 243 -3.79 31.98 32.80
CA ALA A 243 -2.59 31.60 32.06
C ALA A 243 -1.55 32.73 32.09
N GLN A 244 -1.98 33.97 31.84
CA GLN A 244 -1.09 35.13 31.87
C GLN A 244 -0.54 35.38 33.26
N GLN A 245 -1.35 35.26 34.31
CA GLN A 245 -0.90 35.51 35.68
C GLN A 245 0.05 34.42 36.18
N ALA A 246 -0.29 33.15 35.93
CA ALA A 246 0.45 31.99 36.42
C ALA A 246 1.73 31.73 35.63
N CYS A 247 1.70 31.85 34.29
CA CYS A 247 2.76 31.28 33.44
C CYS A 247 3.69 32.33 32.82
N TYR A 248 3.19 33.54 32.51
CA TYR A 248 4.04 34.58 31.91
C TYR A 248 5.15 35.06 32.86
N ASN A 249 4.82 35.16 34.15
CA ASN A 249 5.75 35.66 35.17
C ASN A 249 6.66 34.55 35.73
N ASP A 250 6.39 33.28 35.39
CA ASP A 250 7.22 32.16 35.81
C ASP A 250 8.35 31.94 34.79
N PRO A 251 9.64 32.06 35.20
CA PRO A 251 10.76 31.91 34.28
C PRO A 251 10.83 30.51 33.63
N PHE A 252 10.29 29.47 34.26
CA PHE A 252 10.28 28.11 33.71
C PHE A 252 9.21 27.91 32.63
N TYR A 253 8.10 28.64 32.71
CA TYR A 253 6.96 28.51 31.79
C TYR A 253 6.83 29.67 30.79
N SER A 254 7.64 30.72 30.92
CA SER A 254 7.54 31.93 30.08
C SER A 254 7.66 31.66 28.58
N ASP A 255 8.50 30.71 28.15
CA ASP A 255 8.66 30.33 26.74
C ASP A 255 7.44 29.53 26.22
N ASP A 256 6.99 28.54 26.97
CA ASP A 256 5.80 27.75 26.62
C ASP A 256 4.52 28.62 26.66
N TYR A 257 4.43 29.58 27.58
CA TYR A 257 3.37 30.58 27.60
C TYR A 257 3.42 31.46 26.35
N TYR A 258 4.60 31.83 25.83
CA TYR A 258 4.69 32.58 24.59
C TYR A 258 4.08 31.80 23.42
N LYS A 259 4.32 30.49 23.35
CA LYS A 259 3.68 29.60 22.36
C LYS A 259 2.17 29.54 22.58
N PHE A 260 1.71 29.40 23.83
CA PHE A 260 0.29 29.44 24.16
C PHE A 260 -0.38 30.78 23.83
N SER A 261 0.33 31.90 23.92
CA SER A 261 -0.20 33.24 23.61
C SER A 261 -0.64 33.39 22.14
N VAL A 262 -0.18 32.49 21.26
CA VAL A 262 -0.70 32.37 19.90
C VAL A 262 -2.15 31.86 19.89
N LEU A 263 -2.47 30.92 20.77
CA LEU A 263 -3.82 30.36 20.99
C LEU A 263 -4.72 31.33 21.77
N ASP A 264 -4.15 32.16 22.63
CA ASP A 264 -4.87 33.19 23.39
C ASP A 264 -5.72 34.12 22.49
N ARG A 265 -5.28 34.35 21.25
CA ARG A 265 -6.04 35.14 20.27
C ARG A 265 -7.44 34.58 20.01
N GLY A 266 -7.61 33.26 20.06
CA GLY A 266 -8.90 32.59 19.97
C GLY A 266 -9.78 32.74 21.21
N LEU A 267 -9.17 32.96 22.38
CA LEU A 267 -9.86 33.13 23.67
C LEU A 267 -10.36 34.56 23.90
N ALA A 268 -9.66 35.56 23.38
CA ALA A 268 -9.93 36.98 23.68
C ALA A 268 -11.19 37.57 23.00
N GLY A 269 -11.80 36.87 22.05
CA GLY A 269 -13.14 37.18 21.52
C GLY A 269 -13.26 38.55 20.85
N ASN A 270 -12.40 38.85 19.87
CA ASN A 270 -12.60 40.03 19.03
C ASN A 270 -13.54 39.67 17.87
N ILE A 271 -14.85 39.69 18.15
CA ILE A 271 -15.93 39.28 17.25
C ILE A 271 -15.94 40.10 15.94
N GLU A 272 -15.42 41.33 15.97
CA GLU A 272 -15.36 42.25 14.83
C GLU A 272 -14.22 41.95 13.84
N ARG A 273 -13.34 41.00 14.14
CA ARG A 273 -12.23 40.68 13.22
C ARG A 273 -12.72 39.88 12.01
N PRO A 274 -12.22 40.17 10.80
CA PRO A 274 -12.67 39.51 9.57
C PRO A 274 -12.41 38.00 9.61
N LEU A 275 -13.26 37.25 8.91
CA LEU A 275 -13.28 35.77 8.83
C LEU A 275 -11.97 35.14 8.34
N THR A 276 -11.12 35.93 7.69
CA THR A 276 -9.79 35.53 7.21
C THR A 276 -8.72 35.58 8.30
N SER A 277 -9.07 36.02 9.52
CA SER A 277 -8.19 36.08 10.67
C SER A 277 -8.64 35.10 11.74
N PHE A 278 -7.70 34.65 12.58
CA PHE A 278 -7.91 33.75 13.74
C PHE A 278 -8.78 34.41 14.82
N GLY A 279 -10.05 34.58 14.50
CA GLY A 279 -11.11 35.08 15.34
C GLY A 279 -12.05 33.94 15.75
N LEU A 280 -12.90 34.23 16.74
CA LEU A 280 -13.81 33.25 17.33
C LEU A 280 -14.71 32.54 16.29
N PRO A 281 -15.32 33.23 15.31
CA PRO A 281 -16.15 32.55 14.30
C PRO A 281 -15.38 31.53 13.46
N ALA A 282 -14.15 31.84 13.06
CA ALA A 282 -13.32 30.94 12.25
C ALA A 282 -12.94 29.67 13.02
N ILE A 283 -12.63 29.80 14.31
CA ILE A 283 -12.31 28.66 15.18
C ILE A 283 -13.53 27.75 15.36
N HIS A 284 -14.71 28.32 15.62
CA HIS A 284 -15.97 27.56 15.75
C HIS A 284 -16.27 26.72 14.50
N ILE A 285 -16.10 27.32 13.32
CA ILE A 285 -16.35 26.65 12.04
C ILE A 285 -15.35 25.52 11.80
N ALA A 286 -14.07 25.75 12.10
CA ALA A 286 -13.05 24.74 11.95
C ALA A 286 -13.25 23.55 12.91
N ILE A 287 -13.60 23.79 14.18
CA ILE A 287 -13.95 22.72 15.14
C ILE A 287 -15.07 21.85 14.56
N ARG A 288 -16.14 22.49 14.06
CA ARG A 288 -17.26 21.77 13.43
C ARG A 288 -16.81 20.94 12.23
N GLN A 289 -15.98 21.50 11.35
CA GLN A 289 -15.45 20.79 10.19
C GLN A 289 -14.57 19.60 10.60
N ILE A 290 -13.73 19.75 11.63
CA ILE A 290 -12.92 18.68 12.18
C ILE A 290 -13.82 17.56 12.71
N ARG A 291 -14.85 17.88 13.51
CA ARG A 291 -15.81 16.89 14.02
C ARG A 291 -16.50 16.12 12.89
N VAL A 292 -17.01 16.82 11.87
CA VAL A 292 -17.65 16.18 10.71
C VAL A 292 -16.65 15.30 9.95
N THR A 293 -15.43 15.79 9.75
CA THR A 293 -14.35 15.07 9.06
C THR A 293 -13.99 13.79 9.81
N ARG A 294 -13.69 13.86 11.11
CA ARG A 294 -13.41 12.71 11.96
C ARG A 294 -14.58 11.74 12.06
N HIS A 295 -15.81 12.25 12.04
CA HIS A 295 -17.00 11.39 12.04
C HIS A 295 -17.09 10.55 10.76
N ARG A 296 -16.99 11.20 9.60
CA ARG A 296 -17.03 10.55 8.28
C ARG A 296 -15.84 9.63 8.05
N LEU A 297 -14.64 10.03 8.48
CA LEU A 297 -13.46 9.17 8.43
C LEU A 297 -13.72 7.85 9.15
N GLU A 298 -14.32 7.91 10.33
CA GLU A 298 -14.67 6.70 11.10
C GLU A 298 -15.74 5.84 10.45
N GLN A 299 -16.69 6.44 9.73
CA GLN A 299 -17.63 5.68 8.92
C GLN A 299 -16.87 4.90 7.83
N HIS A 300 -15.99 5.57 7.08
CA HIS A 300 -15.17 4.92 6.06
C HIS A 300 -14.25 3.84 6.61
N VAL A 301 -13.60 4.08 7.74
CA VAL A 301 -12.77 3.08 8.41
C VAL A 301 -13.61 1.87 8.82
N ASN A 302 -14.78 2.09 9.42
CA ASN A 302 -15.67 0.98 9.81
C ASN A 302 -16.24 0.21 8.59
N GLU A 303 -16.49 0.87 7.47
CA GLU A 303 -16.87 0.21 6.20
C GLU A 303 -15.77 -0.75 5.71
N VAL A 304 -14.50 -0.37 5.86
CA VAL A 304 -13.36 -1.22 5.52
C VAL A 304 -13.26 -2.39 6.51
N LEU A 305 -13.29 -2.09 7.81
CA LEU A 305 -13.14 -3.11 8.88
C LEU A 305 -14.28 -4.14 8.91
N SER A 306 -15.46 -3.80 8.37
CA SER A 306 -16.60 -4.72 8.24
C SER A 306 -16.57 -5.55 6.95
N SER A 307 -15.63 -5.28 6.04
CA SER A 307 -15.50 -6.04 4.80
C SER A 307 -14.84 -7.40 5.07
N THR A 308 -15.35 -8.45 4.42
CA THR A 308 -14.85 -9.83 4.55
C THR A 308 -14.05 -10.29 3.33
N GLU A 309 -14.17 -9.59 2.21
CA GLU A 309 -13.46 -9.89 0.97
C GLU A 309 -12.33 -8.88 0.74
N VAL A 310 -11.15 -9.35 0.34
CA VAL A 310 -9.96 -8.52 0.15
C VAL A 310 -10.17 -7.43 -0.91
N ALA A 311 -10.85 -7.75 -2.01
CA ALA A 311 -11.11 -6.83 -3.12
C ALA A 311 -11.96 -5.64 -2.68
N ASP A 312 -13.05 -5.93 -1.96
CA ASP A 312 -13.99 -4.94 -1.42
C ASP A 312 -13.31 -4.09 -0.34
N ALA A 313 -12.61 -4.73 0.61
CA ALA A 313 -11.85 -4.04 1.65
C ALA A 313 -10.80 -3.08 1.05
N ALA A 314 -10.07 -3.51 0.03
CA ALA A 314 -9.07 -2.68 -0.64
C ALA A 314 -9.69 -1.53 -1.44
N ALA A 315 -10.83 -1.74 -2.10
CA ALA A 315 -11.56 -0.68 -2.79
C ALA A 315 -12.05 0.40 -1.81
N LYS A 316 -12.62 -0.01 -0.68
CA LYS A 316 -13.05 0.91 0.39
C LYS A 316 -11.87 1.59 1.08
N ALA A 317 -10.76 0.88 1.30
CA ALA A 317 -9.55 1.46 1.89
C ALA A 317 -8.97 2.57 1.01
N ARG A 318 -8.97 2.40 -0.33
CA ARG A 318 -8.59 3.47 -1.27
C ARG A 318 -9.50 4.69 -1.15
N THR A 319 -10.80 4.48 -0.97
CA THR A 319 -11.77 5.57 -0.76
C THR A 319 -11.50 6.30 0.56
N ALA A 320 -11.25 5.56 1.64
CA ALA A 320 -10.89 6.12 2.94
C ALA A 320 -9.56 6.90 2.89
N SER A 321 -8.50 6.36 2.27
CA SER A 321 -7.23 7.07 2.11
C SER A 321 -7.34 8.30 1.21
N ALA A 322 -8.19 8.28 0.18
CA ALA A 322 -8.48 9.48 -0.61
C ALA A 322 -9.22 10.54 0.23
N PHE A 323 -10.15 10.12 1.07
CA PHE A 323 -10.83 11.01 2.03
C PHE A 323 -9.83 11.63 3.01
N ILE A 324 -8.92 10.83 3.59
CA ILE A 324 -7.85 11.30 4.48
C ILE A 324 -6.99 12.35 3.77
N LYS A 325 -6.52 12.06 2.55
CA LYS A 325 -5.68 12.97 1.77
C LYS A 325 -6.39 14.30 1.46
N ASN A 326 -7.68 14.26 1.14
CA ASN A 326 -8.46 15.46 0.84
C ASN A 326 -8.80 16.30 2.08
N ASN A 327 -8.54 15.80 3.28
CA ASN A 327 -8.84 16.48 4.54
C ASN A 327 -7.63 16.46 5.51
N ASP A 328 -6.41 16.35 5.00
CA ASP A 328 -5.19 16.23 5.80
C ASP A 328 -4.91 17.46 6.69
N GLU A 329 -5.40 18.62 6.29
CA GLU A 329 -5.40 19.87 7.05
C GLU A 329 -6.27 19.83 8.32
N ARG A 330 -7.21 18.88 8.40
CA ARG A 330 -8.18 18.74 9.50
C ARG A 330 -7.92 17.53 10.40
N LEU A 331 -6.79 16.85 10.20
CA LEU A 331 -6.40 15.67 10.94
C LEU A 331 -4.98 15.84 11.48
N TRP A 332 -4.68 15.17 12.59
CA TRP A 332 -3.30 15.10 13.07
C TRP A 332 -2.45 14.20 12.16
N PRO A 333 -1.17 14.52 11.91
CA PRO A 333 -0.26 13.62 11.21
C PRO A 333 -0.21 12.22 11.82
N SER A 334 -0.17 12.11 13.15
CA SER A 334 -0.21 10.80 13.84
C SER A 334 -1.56 10.07 13.65
N GLU A 335 -2.68 10.81 13.60
CA GLU A 335 -4.01 10.27 13.30
C GLU A 335 -4.07 9.73 11.86
N ILE A 336 -3.54 10.47 10.89
CA ILE A 336 -3.41 10.05 9.49
C ILE A 336 -2.60 8.75 9.38
N GLU A 337 -1.44 8.69 10.03
CA GLU A 337 -0.59 7.51 10.02
C GLU A 337 -1.29 6.30 10.66
N ALA A 338 -1.87 6.49 11.84
CA ALA A 338 -2.56 5.42 12.56
C ALA A 338 -3.75 4.86 11.76
N LYS A 339 -4.54 5.70 11.10
CA LYS A 339 -5.69 5.27 10.29
C LYS A 339 -5.24 4.57 9.01
N ASN A 340 -4.27 5.12 8.27
CA ASN A 340 -3.75 4.44 7.09
C ASN A 340 -3.14 3.09 7.43
N LYS A 341 -2.42 3.00 8.56
CA LYS A 341 -1.89 1.74 9.06
C LYS A 341 -3.01 0.75 9.39
N GLN A 342 -4.04 1.18 10.13
CA GLN A 342 -5.19 0.34 10.46
C GLN A 342 -5.89 -0.20 9.20
N LEU A 343 -6.05 0.62 8.17
CA LEU A 343 -6.64 0.22 6.88
C LEU A 343 -5.77 -0.83 6.16
N ALA A 344 -4.46 -0.58 6.09
CA ALA A 344 -3.51 -1.49 5.45
C ALA A 344 -3.42 -2.85 6.18
N ASP A 345 -3.33 -2.81 7.52
CA ASP A 345 -3.25 -4.01 8.37
C ASP A 345 -4.49 -4.89 8.20
N HIS A 346 -5.70 -4.30 8.08
CA HIS A 346 -6.93 -5.07 7.86
C HIS A 346 -6.96 -5.74 6.47
N VAL A 347 -6.59 -5.02 5.41
CA VAL A 347 -6.53 -5.58 4.06
C VAL A 347 -5.49 -6.70 3.98
N ALA A 348 -4.33 -6.52 4.61
CA ALA A 348 -3.29 -7.55 4.69
C ALA A 348 -3.77 -8.79 5.46
N ALA A 349 -4.50 -8.60 6.56
CA ALA A 349 -5.06 -9.73 7.33
C ALA A 349 -6.06 -10.55 6.49
N LEU A 350 -6.93 -9.90 5.71
CA LEU A 350 -7.83 -10.60 4.79
C LEU A 350 -7.08 -11.30 3.65
N ALA A 351 -6.02 -10.68 3.12
CA ALA A 351 -5.16 -11.31 2.12
C ALA A 351 -4.51 -12.61 2.64
N LEU A 352 -4.02 -12.60 3.89
CA LEU A 352 -3.49 -13.77 4.57
C LEU A 352 -4.56 -14.85 4.81
N GLN A 353 -5.79 -14.45 5.15
CA GLN A 353 -6.90 -15.39 5.29
C GLN A 353 -7.23 -16.08 3.96
N ASN A 354 -7.21 -15.33 2.84
CA ASN A 354 -7.40 -15.90 1.51
C ASN A 354 -6.28 -16.87 1.15
N VAL A 355 -5.02 -16.54 1.44
CA VAL A 355 -3.89 -17.46 1.30
C VAL A 355 -4.16 -18.78 2.02
N GLU A 356 -4.59 -18.72 3.29
CA GLU A 356 -4.84 -19.93 4.08
C GLU A 356 -6.00 -20.76 3.51
N ALA A 357 -7.05 -20.10 3.03
CA ALA A 357 -8.20 -20.76 2.40
C ALA A 357 -7.83 -21.42 1.07
N GLU A 358 -6.97 -20.79 0.25
CA GLU A 358 -6.47 -21.38 -1.00
C GLU A 358 -5.55 -22.57 -0.73
N LEU A 359 -4.63 -22.44 0.24
CA LEU A 359 -3.77 -23.56 0.63
C LEU A 359 -4.58 -24.74 1.15
N SER A 360 -5.60 -24.48 1.97
CA SER A 360 -6.51 -25.53 2.47
C SER A 360 -7.31 -26.18 1.34
N ARG A 361 -7.85 -25.41 0.39
CA ARG A 361 -8.57 -25.95 -0.78
C ARG A 361 -7.66 -26.79 -1.69
N SER A 362 -6.41 -26.35 -1.86
CA SER A 362 -5.39 -27.14 -2.54
C SER A 362 -5.14 -28.45 -1.79
N ASP A 363 -4.95 -28.40 -0.47
CA ASP A 363 -4.72 -29.58 0.38
C ASP A 363 -5.91 -30.57 0.36
N ASP A 364 -7.15 -30.09 0.19
CA ASP A 364 -8.37 -30.89 0.06
C ASP A 364 -8.60 -31.46 -1.36
N THR A 365 -7.81 -31.04 -2.35
CA THR A 365 -7.95 -31.50 -3.75
C THR A 365 -7.41 -32.92 -3.90
N SER A 366 -8.28 -33.87 -4.27
CA SER A 366 -7.92 -35.29 -4.36
C SER A 366 -7.02 -35.64 -5.54
N ASN A 367 -7.06 -34.85 -6.63
CA ASN A 367 -6.23 -35.05 -7.82
C ASN A 367 -4.89 -34.33 -7.66
N PRO A 368 -3.75 -35.06 -7.60
CA PRO A 368 -2.44 -34.44 -7.40
C PRO A 368 -2.03 -33.43 -8.48
N ALA A 369 -2.42 -33.64 -9.73
CA ALA A 369 -2.10 -32.71 -10.81
C ALA A 369 -2.85 -31.39 -10.66
N GLN A 370 -4.12 -31.44 -10.23
CA GLN A 370 -4.91 -30.24 -9.93
C GLN A 370 -4.35 -29.51 -8.69
N GLN A 371 -3.93 -30.25 -7.67
CA GLN A 371 -3.28 -29.70 -6.49
C GLN A 371 -1.95 -29.01 -6.84
N LEU A 372 -1.10 -29.63 -7.67
CA LEU A 372 0.14 -29.02 -8.16
C LEU A 372 -0.12 -27.76 -8.99
N ALA A 373 -1.14 -27.78 -9.85
CA ALA A 373 -1.53 -26.61 -10.64
C ALA A 373 -1.99 -25.45 -9.75
N ALA A 374 -2.84 -25.71 -8.76
CA ALA A 374 -3.27 -24.70 -7.80
C ALA A 374 -2.08 -24.07 -7.05
N LEU A 375 -1.16 -24.89 -6.53
CA LEU A 375 0.06 -24.40 -5.89
C LEU A 375 0.96 -23.61 -6.84
N SER A 376 1.04 -24.02 -8.12
CA SER A 376 1.80 -23.30 -9.15
C SER A 376 1.23 -21.91 -9.39
N ASP A 377 -0.09 -21.80 -9.50
CA ASP A 377 -0.78 -20.52 -9.71
C ASP A 377 -0.64 -19.60 -8.50
N MET A 378 -0.56 -20.14 -7.28
CA MET A 378 -0.18 -19.38 -6.09
C MET A 378 1.27 -18.87 -6.18
N ALA A 379 2.22 -19.70 -6.62
CA ALA A 379 3.62 -19.28 -6.74
C ALA A 379 3.87 -18.21 -7.82
N LYS A 380 3.04 -18.14 -8.86
CA LYS A 380 3.17 -17.13 -9.94
C LYS A 380 2.82 -15.71 -9.48
N GLY A 381 2.16 -15.55 -8.33
CA GLY A 381 1.80 -14.24 -7.80
C GLY A 381 0.63 -13.57 -8.53
N GLU A 382 -0.16 -14.32 -9.30
CA GLU A 382 -1.21 -13.75 -10.16
C GLU A 382 -2.55 -13.51 -9.43
N GLN A 383 -2.73 -14.09 -8.24
CA GLN A 383 -3.96 -13.92 -7.45
C GLN A 383 -4.06 -12.52 -6.83
N GLU A 384 -5.28 -12.02 -6.65
CA GLU A 384 -5.55 -10.66 -6.18
C GLU A 384 -4.92 -10.36 -4.80
N TYR A 385 -4.93 -11.33 -3.88
CA TYR A 385 -4.38 -11.15 -2.54
C TYR A 385 -2.86 -10.87 -2.53
N HIS A 386 -2.09 -11.29 -3.55
CA HIS A 386 -0.64 -11.05 -3.60
C HIS A 386 -0.27 -9.58 -3.58
N ARG A 387 -1.14 -8.71 -4.12
CA ARG A 387 -0.91 -7.25 -4.16
C ARG A 387 -0.96 -6.60 -2.77
N TYR A 388 -1.46 -7.33 -1.77
CA TYR A 388 -1.71 -6.83 -0.43
C TYR A 388 -0.87 -7.55 0.63
N LEU A 389 -0.03 -8.50 0.22
CA LEU A 389 0.94 -9.14 1.10
C LEU A 389 2.21 -8.28 1.15
N ASP A 390 2.72 -8.04 2.36
CA ASP A 390 4.06 -7.48 2.53
C ASP A 390 5.14 -8.50 2.12
N GLU A 391 6.39 -8.04 2.02
CA GLU A 391 7.53 -8.87 1.61
C GLU A 391 7.70 -10.11 2.49
N ARG A 392 7.44 -9.99 3.80
CA ARG A 392 7.57 -11.09 4.75
C ARG A 392 6.53 -12.17 4.52
N ASN A 393 5.28 -11.78 4.30
CA ASN A 393 4.18 -12.68 4.05
C ASN A 393 4.26 -13.32 2.66
N MET A 394 4.76 -12.59 1.65
CA MET A 394 5.10 -13.16 0.34
C MET A 394 6.18 -14.25 0.46
N ALA A 395 7.27 -13.98 1.16
CA ALA A 395 8.33 -14.96 1.38
C ALA A 395 7.84 -16.20 2.15
N ASP A 396 6.96 -16.02 3.14
CA ASP A 396 6.34 -17.14 3.86
C ASP A 396 5.44 -17.98 2.94
N LEU A 397 4.62 -17.34 2.10
CA LEU A 397 3.79 -18.01 1.10
C LEU A 397 4.64 -18.83 0.13
N GLU A 398 5.68 -18.23 -0.47
CA GLU A 398 6.58 -18.91 -1.41
C GLU A 398 7.22 -20.15 -0.78
N LYS A 399 7.68 -20.01 0.47
CA LYS A 399 8.25 -21.13 1.24
C LYS A 399 7.22 -22.24 1.45
N ARG A 400 6.01 -21.90 1.92
CA ARG A 400 4.94 -22.87 2.20
C ARG A 400 4.47 -23.60 0.93
N VAL A 401 4.38 -22.89 -0.19
CA VAL A 401 4.03 -23.45 -1.50
C VAL A 401 5.14 -24.40 -1.97
N THR A 402 6.40 -23.97 -1.89
CA THR A 402 7.58 -24.78 -2.25
C THR A 402 7.62 -26.08 -1.45
N GLU A 403 7.42 -26.01 -0.12
CA GLU A 403 7.42 -27.19 0.76
C GLU A 403 6.29 -28.17 0.40
N ARG A 404 5.08 -27.66 0.15
CA ARG A 404 3.93 -28.49 -0.27
C ARG A 404 4.15 -29.13 -1.63
N GLN A 405 4.60 -28.36 -2.62
CA GLN A 405 4.91 -28.88 -3.95
C GLN A 405 5.99 -29.98 -3.87
N LEU A 406 7.04 -29.79 -3.07
CA LEU A 406 8.09 -30.80 -2.90
C LEU A 406 7.55 -32.10 -2.28
N GLN A 407 6.71 -32.00 -1.25
CA GLN A 407 6.09 -33.17 -0.62
C GLN A 407 5.19 -33.92 -1.60
N LEU A 408 4.36 -33.19 -2.34
CA LEU A 408 3.45 -33.78 -3.32
C LEU A 408 4.19 -34.37 -4.52
N ALA A 409 5.18 -33.65 -5.07
CA ALA A 409 6.02 -34.13 -6.16
C ALA A 409 6.74 -35.43 -5.78
N ARG A 410 7.29 -35.53 -4.57
CA ARG A 410 7.90 -36.77 -4.08
C ARG A 410 6.92 -37.93 -4.05
N LYS A 411 5.66 -37.69 -3.71
CA LYS A 411 4.62 -38.74 -3.66
C LYS A 411 4.15 -39.15 -5.06
N VAL A 412 4.00 -38.18 -5.97
CA VAL A 412 3.48 -38.42 -7.33
C VAL A 412 4.55 -39.04 -8.22
N LEU A 413 5.79 -38.57 -8.09
CA LEU A 413 6.89 -38.95 -8.98
C LEU A 413 7.73 -40.12 -8.44
N SER A 414 7.51 -40.60 -7.21
CA SER A 414 8.39 -41.62 -6.60
C SER A 414 8.51 -42.87 -7.43
N ASP A 415 7.37 -43.38 -7.90
CA ASP A 415 7.29 -44.69 -8.56
C ASP A 415 7.91 -44.58 -9.96
N ASP A 416 7.57 -43.53 -10.71
CA ASP A 416 8.16 -43.27 -12.01
C ASP A 416 9.67 -43.02 -11.94
N LEU A 417 10.14 -42.27 -10.94
CA LEU A 417 11.57 -42.04 -10.76
C LEU A 417 12.31 -43.33 -10.38
N LEU A 418 11.69 -44.19 -9.56
CA LEU A 418 12.26 -45.50 -9.23
C LEU A 418 12.30 -46.40 -10.48
N GLU A 419 11.27 -46.35 -11.33
CA GLU A 419 11.28 -47.05 -12.61
C GLU A 419 12.40 -46.53 -13.53
N ILE A 420 12.55 -45.21 -13.66
CA ILE A 420 13.63 -44.57 -14.43
C ILE A 420 15.00 -45.00 -13.90
N GLU A 421 15.21 -44.97 -12.58
CA GLU A 421 16.47 -45.36 -11.94
C GLU A 421 16.83 -46.83 -12.24
N ASN A 422 15.83 -47.70 -12.39
CA ASN A 422 16.00 -49.13 -12.67
C ASN A 422 16.04 -49.50 -14.17
N LEU A 423 15.88 -48.54 -15.09
CA LEU A 423 15.96 -48.82 -16.53
C LEU A 423 17.32 -49.44 -16.91
N PRO A 424 17.34 -50.39 -17.86
CA PRO A 424 18.58 -51.02 -18.30
C PRO A 424 19.52 -50.02 -18.98
N GLN A 425 20.83 -50.26 -18.89
CA GLN A 425 21.86 -49.47 -19.58
C GLN A 425 22.04 -49.97 -21.02
N ASP A 426 20.97 -49.90 -21.80
CA ASP A 426 20.96 -50.27 -23.21
C ASP A 426 19.97 -49.42 -24.03
N ARG A 427 19.81 -49.74 -25.31
CA ARG A 427 18.97 -48.98 -26.24
C ARG A 427 17.49 -49.01 -25.82
N SER A 428 17.02 -50.12 -25.26
CA SER A 428 15.64 -50.22 -24.78
C SER A 428 15.42 -49.30 -23.58
N GLY A 429 16.39 -49.24 -22.66
CA GLY A 429 16.35 -48.33 -21.52
C GLY A 429 16.38 -46.86 -21.93
N LEU A 430 17.15 -46.49 -22.96
CA LEU A 430 17.16 -45.11 -23.47
C LEU A 430 15.80 -44.71 -24.05
N ILE A 431 15.17 -45.58 -24.85
CA ILE A 431 13.85 -45.32 -25.43
C ILE A 431 12.80 -45.15 -24.32
N SER A 432 12.75 -46.08 -23.37
CA SER A 432 11.82 -46.00 -22.24
C SER A 432 12.07 -44.79 -21.34
N LEU A 433 13.33 -44.34 -21.21
CA LEU A 433 13.66 -43.13 -20.47
C LEU A 433 13.08 -41.89 -21.16
N GLU A 434 13.23 -41.76 -22.48
CA GLU A 434 12.70 -40.61 -23.21
C GLU A 434 11.16 -40.57 -23.20
N GLU A 435 10.52 -41.73 -23.34
CA GLU A 435 9.05 -41.84 -23.21
C GLU A 435 8.59 -41.38 -21.82
N LYS A 436 9.19 -41.91 -20.74
CA LYS A 436 8.85 -41.51 -19.38
C LYS A 436 9.19 -40.05 -19.09
N ALA A 437 10.33 -39.55 -19.55
CA ALA A 437 10.70 -38.15 -19.38
C ALA A 437 9.66 -37.22 -20.03
N SER A 438 9.17 -37.59 -21.22
CA SER A 438 8.10 -36.86 -21.89
C SER A 438 6.76 -36.93 -21.15
N GLU A 439 6.42 -38.07 -20.54
CA GLU A 439 5.21 -38.22 -19.73
C GLU A 439 5.26 -37.37 -18.45
N LEU A 440 6.43 -37.30 -17.82
CA LEU A 440 6.65 -36.54 -16.59
C LEU A 440 6.74 -35.02 -16.82
N ASP A 441 7.05 -34.55 -18.03
CA ASP A 441 7.28 -33.13 -18.33
C ASP A 441 6.07 -32.25 -17.98
N ALA A 442 4.84 -32.74 -18.23
CA ALA A 442 3.62 -32.03 -17.87
C ALA A 442 3.52 -31.82 -16.34
N THR A 443 3.90 -32.82 -15.54
CA THR A 443 3.88 -32.72 -14.08
C THR A 443 5.02 -31.84 -13.57
N LEU A 444 6.24 -32.01 -14.11
CA LEU A 444 7.41 -31.21 -13.74
C LEU A 444 7.24 -29.73 -14.09
N SER A 445 6.51 -29.41 -15.15
CA SER A 445 6.18 -28.04 -15.56
C SER A 445 5.21 -27.32 -14.63
N LEU A 446 4.48 -28.05 -13.78
CA LEU A 446 3.63 -27.45 -12.73
C LEU A 446 4.43 -27.07 -11.47
N LEU A 447 5.64 -27.59 -11.31
CA LEU A 447 6.50 -27.32 -10.16
C LEU A 447 7.24 -25.99 -10.34
N VAL A 448 7.40 -25.25 -9.24
CA VAL A 448 8.33 -24.12 -9.22
C VAL A 448 9.75 -24.62 -9.53
N GLY A 449 10.55 -23.81 -10.22
CA GLY A 449 11.86 -24.23 -10.73
C GLY A 449 12.74 -24.88 -9.65
N THR A 450 12.82 -24.28 -8.46
CA THR A 450 13.60 -24.82 -7.33
C THR A 450 13.17 -26.21 -6.87
N VAL A 451 11.91 -26.59 -7.07
CA VAL A 451 11.37 -27.92 -6.77
C VAL A 451 11.55 -28.88 -7.95
N ALA A 452 11.40 -28.40 -9.20
CA ALA A 452 11.52 -29.20 -10.42
C ALA A 452 12.96 -29.67 -10.68
N GLU A 453 13.95 -28.79 -10.46
CA GLU A 453 15.34 -29.01 -10.86
C GLU A 453 15.96 -30.30 -10.30
N PRO A 454 15.81 -30.66 -9.01
CA PRO A 454 16.33 -31.92 -8.49
C PRO A 454 15.78 -33.18 -9.19
N PHE A 455 14.53 -33.14 -9.65
CA PHE A 455 13.91 -34.26 -10.37
C PHE A 455 14.41 -34.34 -11.81
N ARG A 456 14.50 -33.19 -12.51
CA ARG A 456 15.11 -33.11 -13.86
C ARG A 456 16.55 -33.59 -13.85
N ALA A 457 17.33 -33.18 -12.85
CA ALA A 457 18.72 -33.61 -12.69
C ALA A 457 18.87 -35.13 -12.51
N ARG A 458 17.92 -35.79 -11.82
CA ARG A 458 17.91 -37.25 -11.70
C ARG A 458 17.66 -37.94 -13.04
N ILE A 459 16.68 -37.48 -13.80
CA ILE A 459 16.36 -38.01 -15.14
C ILE A 459 17.59 -37.83 -16.05
N GLU A 460 18.20 -36.64 -16.04
CA GLU A 460 19.39 -36.35 -16.85
C GLU A 460 20.60 -37.21 -16.43
N THR A 461 20.81 -37.41 -15.13
CA THR A 461 21.88 -38.29 -14.63
C THR A 461 21.71 -39.72 -15.14
N LYS A 462 20.47 -40.22 -15.14
CA LYS A 462 20.18 -41.56 -15.66
C LYS A 462 20.36 -41.62 -17.17
N ARG A 463 19.88 -40.61 -17.91
CA ARG A 463 20.10 -40.47 -19.37
C ARG A 463 21.58 -40.55 -19.70
N GLN A 464 22.40 -39.72 -19.04
CA GLN A 464 23.85 -39.72 -19.24
C GLN A 464 24.47 -41.10 -18.95
N SER A 465 24.07 -41.75 -17.84
CA SER A 465 24.58 -43.10 -17.51
C SER A 465 24.23 -44.15 -18.56
N ILE A 466 23.04 -44.11 -19.16
CA ILE A 466 22.65 -45.04 -20.23
C ILE A 466 23.45 -44.73 -21.50
N LEU A 467 23.57 -43.44 -21.85
CA LEU A 467 24.35 -43.01 -23.01
C LEU A 467 25.81 -43.44 -22.90
N ASP A 468 26.47 -43.19 -21.77
CA ASP A 468 27.87 -43.58 -21.53
C ASP A 468 28.07 -45.10 -21.75
N ALA A 469 27.21 -45.93 -21.17
CA ALA A 469 27.27 -47.39 -21.33
C ALA A 469 27.05 -47.83 -22.79
N LEU A 470 26.18 -47.13 -23.53
CA LEU A 470 25.94 -47.39 -24.94
C LEU A 470 27.12 -46.96 -25.83
N PHE A 471 27.76 -45.82 -25.54
CA PHE A 471 28.98 -45.40 -26.23
C PHE A 471 30.11 -46.40 -25.99
N GLU A 472 30.34 -46.81 -24.74
CA GLU A 472 31.37 -47.80 -24.41
C GLU A 472 31.14 -49.13 -25.14
N ARG A 473 29.89 -49.62 -25.18
CA ARG A 473 29.54 -50.86 -25.87
C ARG A 473 29.72 -50.76 -27.39
N THR A 474 29.29 -49.64 -27.99
CA THR A 474 29.41 -49.45 -29.44
C THR A 474 30.85 -49.27 -29.86
N ILE A 475 31.66 -48.50 -29.12
CA ILE A 475 33.11 -48.39 -29.35
C ILE A 475 33.80 -49.75 -29.18
N SER A 476 33.45 -50.53 -28.15
CA SER A 476 34.02 -51.87 -27.96
C SER A 476 33.72 -52.80 -29.14
N ALA A 477 32.50 -52.73 -29.71
CA ALA A 477 32.13 -53.49 -30.91
C ALA A 477 32.94 -53.06 -32.13
N LEU A 478 33.16 -51.76 -32.33
CA LEU A 478 34.02 -51.22 -33.38
C LEU A 478 35.47 -51.74 -33.23
N GLN A 479 36.02 -51.70 -32.01
CA GLN A 479 37.39 -52.12 -31.75
C GLN A 479 37.61 -53.63 -32.00
N ALA A 480 36.56 -54.45 -31.86
CA ALA A 480 36.59 -55.89 -32.10
C ALA A 480 36.55 -56.27 -33.60
N ILE A 481 36.34 -55.32 -34.52
CA ILE A 481 36.34 -55.59 -35.96
C ILE A 481 37.77 -55.96 -36.41
N GLU A 482 37.90 -57.08 -37.11
CA GLU A 482 39.17 -57.58 -37.66
C GLU A 482 39.48 -56.96 -39.04
N PRO A 483 40.77 -56.82 -39.42
CA PRO A 483 41.14 -56.38 -40.77
C PRO A 483 40.64 -57.32 -41.87
N GLY A 484 40.45 -56.76 -43.07
CA GLY A 484 40.01 -57.42 -44.29
C GLY A 484 38.83 -56.68 -44.92
N PRO A 485 38.41 -57.09 -46.13
CA PRO A 485 37.30 -56.45 -46.84
C PRO A 485 35.98 -56.55 -46.05
N ALA A 486 35.72 -57.67 -45.37
CA ALA A 486 34.55 -57.82 -44.51
C ALA A 486 34.61 -56.88 -43.28
N GLY A 487 35.79 -56.68 -42.69
CA GLY A 487 35.97 -55.75 -41.57
C GLY A 487 35.71 -54.30 -41.96
N LEU A 488 36.20 -53.90 -43.15
CA LEU A 488 35.94 -52.57 -43.71
C LEU A 488 34.43 -52.37 -43.94
N GLU A 489 33.73 -53.35 -44.51
CA GLU A 489 32.28 -53.30 -44.67
C GLU A 489 31.55 -53.20 -43.32
N PHE A 490 31.92 -54.02 -42.33
CA PHE A 490 31.33 -53.97 -41.00
C PHE A 490 31.57 -52.63 -40.28
N SER A 491 32.73 -52.01 -40.46
CA SER A 491 33.01 -50.69 -39.86
C SER A 491 32.10 -49.60 -40.43
N LEU A 492 31.75 -49.68 -41.72
CA LEU A 492 30.81 -48.73 -42.33
C LEU A 492 29.38 -48.93 -41.81
N ALA A 493 28.92 -50.19 -41.75
CA ALA A 493 27.63 -50.51 -41.15
C ALA A 493 27.57 -50.02 -39.69
N TRP A 494 28.66 -50.15 -38.94
CA TRP A 494 28.78 -49.60 -37.59
C TRP A 494 28.59 -48.08 -37.57
N LEU A 495 29.22 -47.33 -38.48
CA LEU A 495 29.10 -45.87 -38.53
C LEU A 495 27.67 -45.42 -38.81
N GLU A 496 26.99 -46.11 -39.73
CA GLU A 496 25.58 -45.85 -40.06
C GLU A 496 24.67 -46.11 -38.86
N ASP A 497 24.80 -47.28 -38.23
CA ASP A 497 24.03 -47.66 -37.04
C ASP A 497 24.28 -46.70 -35.87
N PHE A 498 25.55 -46.33 -35.66
CA PHE A 498 25.96 -45.38 -34.63
C PHE A 498 25.32 -44.01 -34.83
N LYS A 499 25.43 -43.44 -36.04
CA LYS A 499 24.81 -42.14 -36.36
C LYS A 499 23.30 -42.21 -36.23
N ALA A 500 22.67 -43.27 -36.74
CA ALA A 500 21.22 -43.46 -36.65
C ALA A 500 20.74 -43.50 -35.19
N LEU A 501 21.50 -44.13 -34.29
CA LEU A 501 21.15 -44.23 -32.88
C LEU A 501 21.38 -42.92 -32.11
N PHE A 502 22.49 -42.23 -32.37
CA PHE A 502 22.93 -41.10 -31.54
C PHE A 502 22.75 -39.71 -32.16
N THR A 503 22.11 -39.59 -33.33
CA THR A 503 21.79 -38.29 -33.96
C THR A 503 21.13 -37.28 -33.00
N PRO A 504 20.13 -37.66 -32.16
CA PRO A 504 19.53 -36.73 -31.20
C PRO A 504 20.50 -36.18 -30.16
N TYR A 505 21.66 -36.84 -29.99
CA TYR A 505 22.65 -36.56 -28.95
C TYR A 505 23.97 -36.05 -29.53
N GLN A 506 24.01 -35.58 -30.78
CA GLN A 506 25.25 -35.14 -31.45
C GLN A 506 26.02 -34.03 -30.71
N ASN A 507 25.37 -33.30 -29.80
CA ASN A 507 25.97 -32.21 -29.03
C ASN A 507 26.79 -32.68 -27.82
N ILE A 508 26.82 -33.98 -27.51
CA ILE A 508 27.59 -34.50 -26.37
C ILE A 508 29.01 -34.87 -26.81
N ILE A 509 29.99 -34.59 -25.94
CA ILE A 509 31.42 -34.81 -26.20
C ILE A 509 31.71 -36.29 -26.56
N ALA A 510 30.96 -37.23 -25.97
CA ALA A 510 31.11 -38.66 -26.25
C ALA A 510 30.81 -39.03 -27.72
N PHE A 511 29.91 -38.29 -28.39
CA PHE A 511 29.57 -38.53 -29.79
C PHE A 511 30.76 -38.22 -30.72
N GLU A 512 31.36 -37.04 -30.55
CA GLU A 512 32.55 -36.63 -31.32
C GLU A 512 33.73 -37.56 -31.04
N LYS A 513 33.95 -37.92 -29.77
CA LYS A 513 35.00 -38.88 -29.39
C LYS A 513 34.83 -40.22 -30.12
N ALA A 514 33.62 -40.76 -30.20
CA ALA A 514 33.35 -42.03 -30.86
C ALA A 514 33.56 -41.94 -32.39
N LEU A 515 33.29 -40.79 -33.02
CA LEU A 515 33.60 -40.58 -34.44
C LEU A 515 35.11 -40.52 -34.71
N ASN A 516 35.89 -39.95 -33.79
CA ASN A 516 37.35 -39.97 -33.88
C ASN A 516 37.90 -41.40 -33.72
N GLU A 517 37.40 -42.16 -32.74
CA GLU A 517 37.74 -43.59 -32.55
C GLU A 517 37.39 -44.42 -33.80
N PHE A 518 36.30 -44.09 -34.49
CA PHE A 518 35.96 -44.68 -35.78
C PHE A 518 37.00 -44.38 -36.86
N ALA A 519 37.41 -43.13 -37.03
CA ALA A 519 38.42 -42.76 -38.02
C ALA A 519 39.76 -43.47 -37.76
N GLU A 520 40.21 -43.49 -36.50
CA GLU A 520 41.44 -44.20 -36.08
C GLU A 520 41.33 -45.72 -36.33
N LYS A 521 40.19 -46.33 -35.98
CA LYS A 521 39.98 -47.75 -36.24
C LYS A 521 39.90 -48.05 -37.73
N ARG A 522 39.27 -47.18 -38.52
CA ARG A 522 39.15 -47.31 -39.98
C ARG A 522 40.53 -47.29 -40.65
N GLU A 523 41.40 -46.37 -40.23
CA GLU A 523 42.80 -46.34 -40.66
C GLU A 523 43.52 -47.65 -40.35
N SER A 524 43.44 -48.13 -39.10
CA SER A 524 44.05 -49.39 -38.69
C SER A 524 43.53 -50.60 -39.48
N LEU A 525 42.24 -50.62 -39.81
CA LEU A 525 41.64 -51.67 -40.65
C LEU A 525 42.18 -51.60 -42.09
N LEU A 526 42.29 -50.42 -42.68
CA LEU A 526 42.86 -50.24 -44.03
C LEU A 526 44.34 -50.66 -44.06
N GLU A 527 45.15 -50.23 -43.09
CA GLU A 527 46.55 -50.66 -42.97
C GLU A 527 46.67 -52.18 -42.86
N GLY A 528 45.89 -52.80 -41.96
CA GLY A 528 45.89 -54.24 -41.75
C GLY A 528 45.42 -55.04 -42.96
N SER A 529 44.65 -54.42 -43.87
CA SER A 529 44.07 -55.07 -45.05
C SER A 529 44.89 -54.90 -46.33
N LEU A 530 45.92 -54.04 -46.32
CA LEU A 530 46.66 -53.65 -47.53
C LEU A 530 47.26 -54.84 -48.29
N LYS A 531 47.83 -55.82 -47.57
CA LYS A 531 48.40 -57.02 -48.20
C LYS A 531 47.35 -57.89 -48.90
N GLN A 532 46.15 -57.99 -48.31
CA GLN A 532 45.07 -58.74 -48.95
C GLN A 532 44.53 -57.97 -50.17
N PHE A 533 44.48 -56.64 -50.07
CA PHE A 533 44.13 -55.78 -51.20
C PHE A 533 45.08 -55.95 -52.39
N GLU A 534 46.39 -55.96 -52.16
CA GLU A 534 47.41 -56.21 -53.21
C GLU A 534 47.13 -57.53 -53.96
N VAL A 535 46.85 -58.61 -53.23
CA VAL A 535 46.52 -59.92 -53.79
C VAL A 535 45.23 -59.87 -54.61
N ASP A 536 44.19 -59.22 -54.08
CA ASP A 536 42.89 -59.13 -54.73
C ASP A 536 42.96 -58.28 -56.01
N VAL A 537 43.77 -57.21 -56.02
CA VAL A 537 44.01 -56.35 -57.19
C VAL A 537 44.80 -57.10 -58.27
N GLU A 538 45.86 -57.83 -57.91
CA GLU A 538 46.63 -58.64 -58.87
C GLU A 538 45.73 -59.70 -59.55
N GLN A 539 44.87 -60.36 -58.76
CA GLN A 539 43.90 -61.32 -59.29
C GLN A 539 42.88 -60.65 -60.22
N ALA A 540 42.35 -59.48 -59.85
CA ALA A 540 41.40 -58.74 -60.66
C ALA A 540 42.00 -58.25 -61.98
N ALA A 541 43.24 -57.75 -61.95
CA ALA A 541 43.98 -57.35 -63.15
C ALA A 541 44.14 -58.52 -64.14
N THR A 542 44.45 -59.71 -63.61
CA THR A 542 44.57 -60.93 -64.41
C THR A 542 43.23 -61.41 -64.97
N ALA A 543 42.13 -61.23 -64.23
CA ALA A 543 40.81 -61.74 -64.58
C ALA A 543 40.03 -60.85 -65.59
N GLY A 544 40.17 -59.53 -65.50
CA GLY A 544 39.34 -58.60 -66.28
C GLY A 544 39.89 -57.18 -66.46
N GLY A 545 41.17 -56.94 -66.14
CA GLY A 545 41.83 -55.65 -66.33
C GLY A 545 41.28 -54.53 -65.44
N GLU A 546 41.44 -53.28 -65.90
CA GLU A 546 41.14 -52.05 -65.14
C GLU A 546 39.75 -52.03 -64.49
N ALA A 547 38.72 -52.53 -65.19
CA ALA A 547 37.35 -52.52 -64.68
C ALA A 547 37.17 -53.40 -63.43
N GLU A 548 37.85 -54.55 -63.34
CA GLU A 548 37.80 -55.41 -62.16
C GLU A 548 38.68 -54.84 -61.03
N VAL A 549 39.82 -54.22 -61.36
CA VAL A 549 40.66 -53.51 -60.38
C VAL A 549 39.85 -52.40 -59.70
N ASN A 550 39.11 -51.58 -60.46
CA ASN A 550 38.29 -50.51 -59.90
C ASN A 550 37.17 -51.04 -58.97
N LYS A 551 36.62 -52.24 -59.23
CA LYS A 551 35.67 -52.87 -58.30
C LYS A 551 36.32 -53.29 -56.99
N VAL A 552 37.56 -53.79 -57.03
CA VAL A 552 38.32 -54.12 -55.83
C VAL A 552 38.63 -52.85 -55.02
N VAL A 553 39.05 -51.77 -55.68
CA VAL A 553 39.26 -50.46 -55.04
C VAL A 553 38.00 -49.98 -54.33
N ALA A 554 36.86 -49.95 -55.02
CA ALA A 554 35.59 -49.48 -54.45
C ALA A 554 35.10 -50.35 -53.27
N ARG A 555 35.50 -51.63 -53.21
CA ARG A 555 35.17 -52.51 -52.08
C ARG A 555 35.94 -52.13 -50.81
N TYR A 556 37.23 -51.79 -50.94
CA TYR A 556 38.08 -51.44 -49.79
C TYR A 556 37.93 -49.97 -49.38
N LEU A 557 37.88 -49.07 -50.36
CA LEU A 557 37.75 -47.61 -50.18
C LEU A 557 36.29 -47.19 -50.41
N SER A 558 35.41 -47.67 -49.53
CA SER A 558 33.96 -47.54 -49.63
C SER A 558 33.38 -46.40 -48.80
N TRP A 559 34.17 -45.77 -47.94
CA TRP A 559 33.75 -44.60 -47.16
C TRP A 559 34.24 -43.32 -47.82
N ASP A 560 33.36 -42.31 -47.96
CA ASP A 560 33.74 -41.00 -48.49
C ASP A 560 34.91 -40.36 -47.71
N GLY A 561 35.04 -40.66 -46.41
CA GLY A 561 36.14 -40.17 -45.57
C GLY A 561 37.45 -40.93 -45.72
N ASP A 562 37.49 -42.04 -46.47
CA ASP A 562 38.73 -42.80 -46.66
C ASP A 562 39.80 -41.95 -47.39
N GLU A 563 39.41 -41.01 -48.26
CA GLU A 563 40.34 -40.12 -48.98
C GLU A 563 41.15 -39.20 -48.04
N GLU A 564 40.66 -38.97 -46.82
CA GLU A 564 41.33 -38.14 -45.82
C GLU A 564 42.33 -38.95 -44.97
N ILE A 565 42.31 -40.29 -45.08
CA ILE A 565 43.19 -41.18 -44.31
C ILE A 565 44.52 -41.38 -45.07
N PRO A 566 45.69 -41.21 -44.42
CA PRO A 566 47.00 -41.31 -45.09
C PRO A 566 47.22 -42.59 -45.91
N VAL A 567 46.78 -43.75 -45.40
CA VAL A 567 46.94 -45.07 -46.04
C VAL A 567 46.18 -45.19 -47.37
N TRP A 568 45.21 -44.31 -47.64
CA TRP A 568 44.47 -44.28 -48.92
C TRP A 568 45.39 -44.15 -50.13
N LEU A 569 46.47 -43.38 -50.01
CA LEU A 569 47.45 -43.20 -51.09
C LEU A 569 48.12 -44.52 -51.50
N ASP A 570 48.39 -45.39 -50.53
CA ASP A 570 49.01 -46.69 -50.79
C ASP A 570 48.08 -47.59 -51.60
N TYR A 571 46.77 -47.56 -51.29
CA TYR A 571 45.75 -48.28 -52.05
C TYR A 571 45.66 -47.78 -53.50
N GLN A 572 45.69 -46.46 -53.72
CA GLN A 572 45.67 -45.88 -55.06
C GLN A 572 46.93 -46.24 -55.85
N LEU A 573 48.11 -46.15 -55.23
CA LEU A 573 49.38 -46.51 -55.87
C LEU A 573 49.43 -47.98 -56.28
N VAL A 574 48.97 -48.89 -55.41
CA VAL A 574 48.86 -50.31 -55.73
C VAL A 574 47.86 -50.53 -56.87
N ALA A 575 46.68 -49.90 -56.84
CA ALA A 575 45.70 -50.04 -57.91
C ALA A 575 46.25 -49.58 -59.27
N GLU A 576 46.90 -48.41 -59.34
CA GLU A 576 47.49 -47.87 -60.57
C GLU A 576 48.66 -48.73 -61.12
N LEU A 577 49.38 -49.45 -60.26
CA LEU A 577 50.43 -50.37 -60.70
C LEU A 577 49.88 -51.54 -61.54
N TYR A 578 48.63 -51.95 -61.27
CA TYR A 578 47.98 -53.14 -61.87
C TYR A 578 46.88 -52.81 -62.88
N LYS A 579 46.58 -51.53 -63.12
CA LYS A 579 45.80 -51.07 -64.28
C LYS A 579 46.67 -51.07 -65.53
#